data_AF-A0A6A7GFN7-F1
#
_entry.id   AF-A0A6A7GFN7-F1
#
_cell.length_a   1.000
_cell.length_b   1.000
_cell.length_c   1.000
_cell.angle_alpha   90.00
_cell.angle_beta   90.00
_cell.angle_gamma   90.00
#
_symmetry.space_group_name_H-M   'P 1'
#
loop_
_entity.id
_entity.type
_entity.pdbx_description
1 polymer ?
#
loop_
_entity_poly.entity_id
_entity_poly.type
_entity_poly.pdbx_seq_one_letter_code
_entity_poly.pdbx_strand_id
1 'polypeptide(L)'
;APEDADAETLAISDARNTQEIDPFSNNISNLTYPGSEMEPVTLGKSALQALDPQDVIICRWSKPLRYHYYKNLMSDVPITHCQHCNKLFHTDDFILQVLQKGHCPFCRTAAPHITDTQD
;
A
#
# COMPACT_ATOMS: atom_id res chain seq x y z
N ALA A 1 43.47 40.06 -19.71
CA ALA A 1 42.02 40.28 -19.77
C ALA A 1 41.35 39.21 -18.91
N PRO A 2 40.36 39.56 -18.07
CA PRO A 2 39.72 38.64 -17.13
C PRO A 2 38.45 38.05 -17.76
N GLU A 3 38.37 36.73 -17.91
CA GLU A 3 37.11 36.06 -18.26
C GLU A 3 37.09 34.67 -17.60
N ASP A 4 36.69 34.63 -16.33
CA ASP A 4 36.21 33.41 -15.64
C ASP A 4 35.23 33.85 -14.52
N ALA A 5 34.33 34.78 -14.84
CA ALA A 5 33.46 35.44 -13.85
C ALA A 5 32.02 34.90 -13.79
N ASP A 6 31.62 33.96 -14.66
CA ASP A 6 30.21 33.54 -14.77
C ASP A 6 30.02 32.00 -14.66
N ALA A 7 30.79 31.34 -13.78
CA ALA A 7 30.57 29.93 -13.47
C ALA A 7 29.99 29.75 -12.06
N GLU A 8 28.67 29.93 -11.91
CA GLU A 8 27.97 29.44 -10.73
C GLU A 8 27.78 27.92 -10.83
N THR A 9 28.41 27.19 -9.91
CA THR A 9 28.26 25.74 -9.82
C THR A 9 27.17 25.42 -8.80
N LEU A 10 26.09 24.78 -9.26
CA LEU A 10 25.03 24.25 -8.41
C LEU A 10 25.57 23.11 -7.54
N ALA A 11 25.75 23.36 -6.25
CA ALA A 11 25.95 22.32 -5.25
C ALA A 11 24.58 21.83 -4.76
N ILE A 12 24.30 20.54 -4.94
CA ILE A 12 23.19 19.90 -4.23
C ILE A 12 23.59 19.83 -2.76
N SER A 13 23.17 20.81 -1.98
CA SER A 13 23.21 20.68 -0.53
C SER A 13 22.13 19.68 -0.13
N ASP A 14 22.53 18.44 0.16
CA ASP A 14 21.71 17.42 0.83
C ASP A 14 21.45 17.82 2.31
N ALA A 15 21.02 19.06 2.53
CA ALA A 15 20.57 19.56 3.82
C ALA A 15 19.14 19.07 4.11
N ARG A 16 18.88 17.77 3.93
CA ARG A 16 17.77 17.00 4.55
C ARG A 16 18.08 15.50 4.71
N ASN A 17 19.34 15.09 4.81
CA ASN A 17 19.63 13.70 5.15
C ASN A 17 19.59 13.47 6.68
N THR A 18 18.46 13.73 7.31
CA THR A 18 17.99 12.77 8.32
C THR A 18 17.44 11.63 7.50
N GLN A 19 18.15 10.51 7.41
CA GLN A 19 17.52 9.24 7.02
C GLN A 19 16.41 9.01 8.05
N GLU A 20 15.21 9.51 7.78
CA GLU A 20 14.00 8.98 8.40
C GLU A 20 13.92 7.55 7.90
N ILE A 21 14.50 6.64 8.68
CA ILE A 21 14.41 5.19 8.46
C ILE A 21 12.93 4.90 8.20
N ASP A 22 12.61 4.28 7.05
CA ASP A 22 11.22 3.97 6.70
C ASP A 22 10.61 3.24 7.91
N PRO A 23 9.50 3.74 8.48
CA PRO A 23 8.90 3.14 9.67
C PRO A 23 8.48 1.67 9.46
N PHE A 24 8.47 1.18 8.22
CA PHE A 24 8.21 -0.22 7.87
C PHE A 24 9.46 -1.08 7.62
N SER A 25 10.68 -0.53 7.70
CA SER A 25 11.93 -1.27 7.39
C SER A 25 12.12 -2.57 8.19
N ASN A 26 11.69 -2.59 9.46
CA ASN A 26 11.76 -3.81 10.28
C ASN A 26 10.83 -4.91 9.74
N ASN A 27 9.62 -4.56 9.34
CA ASN A 27 8.68 -5.53 8.78
C ASN A 27 9.10 -6.04 7.41
N ILE A 28 9.80 -5.21 6.61
CA ILE A 28 10.41 -5.65 5.33
C ILE A 28 11.49 -6.71 5.60
N SER A 29 12.35 -6.47 6.59
CA SER A 29 13.35 -7.46 7.01
C SER A 29 12.67 -8.75 7.46
N ASN A 30 11.61 -8.65 8.28
CA ASN A 30 10.87 -9.79 8.79
C ASN A 30 10.12 -10.58 7.70
N LEU A 31 9.77 -9.95 6.57
CA LEU A 31 9.17 -10.66 5.43
C LEU A 31 10.18 -11.60 4.75
N THR A 32 11.47 -11.26 4.79
CA THR A 32 12.54 -12.04 4.15
C THR A 32 12.89 -13.30 4.96
N TYR A 33 12.72 -13.24 6.29
CA TYR A 33 13.03 -14.36 7.18
C TYR A 33 11.76 -15.11 7.58
N PRO A 34 11.59 -16.38 7.17
CA PRO A 34 10.43 -17.16 7.56
C PRO A 34 10.42 -17.40 9.08
N GLY A 35 9.33 -17.02 9.74
CA GLY A 35 9.13 -17.22 11.19
C GLY A 35 9.28 -15.95 12.05
N SER A 36 9.69 -14.81 11.48
CA SER A 36 9.59 -13.52 12.19
C SER A 36 8.17 -12.96 12.15
N GLU A 37 7.69 -12.48 13.30
CA GLU A 37 6.39 -11.83 13.41
C GLU A 37 6.46 -10.38 12.89
N MET A 38 5.42 -9.93 12.20
CA MET A 38 5.28 -8.52 11.83
C MET A 38 4.62 -7.75 12.96
N GLU A 39 5.22 -6.63 13.35
CA GLU A 39 4.68 -5.77 14.39
C GLU A 39 3.85 -4.62 13.81
N PRO A 40 2.73 -4.26 14.44
CA PRO A 40 1.96 -3.09 14.03
C PRO A 40 2.80 -1.80 14.12
N VAL A 41 2.94 -1.10 12.99
CA VAL A 41 3.65 0.18 12.93
C VAL A 41 2.70 1.32 13.28
N THR A 42 3.11 2.18 14.22
CA THR A 42 2.38 3.42 14.54
C THR A 42 2.98 4.58 13.78
N LEU A 43 2.16 5.29 13.01
CA LEU A 43 2.59 6.42 12.20
C LEU A 43 2.07 7.75 12.74
N GLY A 44 2.93 8.77 12.69
CA GLY A 44 2.53 10.16 12.87
C GLY A 44 1.88 10.74 11.60
N LYS A 45 1.35 11.97 11.71
CA LYS A 45 0.67 12.66 10.60
C LYS A 45 1.56 12.81 9.36
N SER A 46 2.81 13.23 9.52
CA SER A 46 3.76 13.43 8.42
C SER A 46 4.08 12.11 7.71
N ALA A 47 4.42 11.07 8.47
CA ALA A 47 4.72 9.74 7.93
C ALA A 47 3.52 9.13 7.19
N LEU A 48 2.30 9.31 7.72
CA LEU A 48 1.08 8.86 7.04
C LEU A 48 0.83 9.62 5.73
N GLN A 49 1.11 10.93 5.69
CA GLN A 49 0.97 11.75 4.47
C GLN A 49 2.01 11.41 3.40
N ALA A 50 3.16 10.86 3.80
CA ALA A 50 4.22 10.45 2.90
C ALA A 50 4.00 9.06 2.27
N LEU A 51 3.03 8.28 2.77
CA LEU A 51 2.71 6.98 2.17
C LEU A 51 2.08 7.15 0.80
N ASP A 52 2.46 6.27 -0.13
CA ASP A 52 1.76 6.13 -1.41
C ASP A 52 0.34 5.59 -1.15
N PRO A 53 -0.73 6.30 -1.55
CA PRO A 53 -2.09 5.81 -1.43
C PRO A 53 -2.35 4.47 -2.12
N GLN A 54 -1.58 4.12 -3.15
CA GLN A 54 -1.70 2.83 -3.86
C GLN A 54 -1.26 1.64 -2.99
N ASP A 55 -0.31 1.88 -2.09
CA ASP A 55 0.18 0.85 -1.18
C ASP A 55 -0.64 0.77 0.12
N VAL A 56 -1.60 1.66 0.33
CA VAL A 56 -2.40 1.70 1.56
C VAL A 56 -3.75 1.03 1.38
N ILE A 57 -4.04 0.06 2.24
CA ILE A 57 -5.31 -0.68 2.23
C ILE A 57 -6.08 -0.39 3.51
N ILE A 58 -7.32 0.08 3.36
CA ILE A 58 -8.20 0.46 4.47
C ILE A 58 -9.41 -0.46 4.51
N CYS A 59 -9.40 -1.41 5.43
CA CYS A 59 -10.54 -2.30 5.68
C CYS A 59 -11.49 -1.64 6.67
N ARG A 60 -12.63 -1.17 6.15
CA ARG A 60 -13.66 -0.48 6.94
C ARG A 60 -14.63 -1.51 7.52
N TRP A 61 -14.86 -1.41 8.83
CA TRP A 61 -15.83 -2.24 9.53
C TRP A 61 -16.92 -1.38 10.14
N SER A 62 -18.16 -1.86 10.14
CA SER A 62 -19.24 -1.20 10.89
C SER A 62 -18.97 -1.28 12.39
N LYS A 63 -19.49 -0.30 13.14
CA LYS A 63 -19.43 -0.32 14.61
C LYS A 63 -19.99 -1.65 15.13
N PRO A 64 -19.40 -2.22 16.20
CA PRO A 64 -18.38 -1.65 17.08
C PRO A 64 -16.92 -1.89 16.66
N LEU A 65 -16.69 -2.55 15.53
CA LEU A 65 -15.34 -2.93 15.10
C LEU A 65 -14.54 -1.72 14.61
N ARG A 66 -13.23 -1.73 14.89
CA ARG A 66 -12.30 -0.69 14.43
C ARG A 66 -11.87 -0.97 12.99
N TYR A 67 -11.48 0.08 12.28
CA TYR A 67 -10.90 -0.07 10.95
C TYR A 67 -9.52 -0.71 11.07
N HIS A 68 -9.15 -1.48 10.06
CA HIS A 68 -7.79 -1.98 9.92
C HIS A 68 -7.09 -1.29 8.76
N TYR A 69 -5.83 -0.93 8.97
CA TYR A 69 -4.99 -0.24 8.02
C TYR A 69 -3.78 -1.11 7.74
N TYR A 70 -3.48 -1.31 6.47
CA TYR A 70 -2.35 -2.11 6.03
C TYR A 70 -1.54 -1.32 5.00
N LYS A 71 -0.22 -1.55 4.96
CA LYS A 71 0.67 -1.11 3.88
C LYS A 71 1.09 -2.35 3.09
N ASN A 72 0.97 -2.32 1.78
CA ASN A 72 1.57 -3.31 0.91
C ASN A 72 3.08 -3.12 0.92
N LEU A 73 3.83 -4.14 1.34
CA LEU A 73 5.29 -4.11 1.35
C LEU A 73 5.90 -4.62 0.04
N MET A 74 5.08 -5.22 -0.84
CA MET A 74 5.47 -5.77 -2.14
C MET A 74 4.75 -4.99 -3.24
N SER A 75 5.32 -3.86 -3.65
CA SER A 75 4.70 -2.95 -4.63
C SER A 75 4.49 -3.57 -6.02
N ASP A 76 5.24 -4.62 -6.34
CA ASP A 76 5.14 -5.44 -7.55
C ASP A 76 3.98 -6.45 -7.50
N VAL A 77 3.42 -6.71 -6.32
CA VAL A 77 2.31 -7.65 -6.13
C VAL A 77 1.06 -6.87 -5.67
N PRO A 78 0.15 -6.49 -6.58
CA PRO A 78 -1.02 -5.74 -6.22
C PRO A 78 -1.97 -6.58 -5.35
N ILE A 79 -2.47 -5.96 -4.28
CA ILE A 79 -3.40 -6.57 -3.33
C ILE A 79 -4.72 -5.81 -3.38
N THR A 80 -5.83 -6.55 -3.39
CA THR A 80 -7.19 -6.00 -3.30
C THR A 80 -7.96 -6.68 -2.18
N HIS A 81 -8.85 -5.95 -1.52
CA HIS A 81 -9.74 -6.51 -0.52
C HIS A 81 -11.19 -6.60 -1.02
N CYS A 82 -11.91 -7.61 -0.57
CA CYS A 82 -13.35 -7.68 -0.76
C CYS A 82 -14.05 -6.63 0.13
N GLN A 83 -14.87 -5.77 -0.46
CA GLN A 83 -15.60 -4.71 0.26
C GLN A 83 -16.65 -5.24 1.25
N HIS A 84 -17.01 -6.52 1.18
CA HIS A 84 -17.96 -7.14 2.10
C HIS A 84 -17.27 -7.80 3.29
N CYS A 85 -16.28 -8.66 3.04
CA CYS A 85 -15.65 -9.45 4.09
C CYS A 85 -14.25 -8.95 4.49
N ASN A 86 -13.73 -7.91 3.84
CA ASN A 86 -12.42 -7.31 4.07
C ASN A 86 -11.24 -8.31 4.03
N LYS A 87 -11.40 -9.47 3.39
CA LYS A 87 -10.28 -10.38 3.10
C LYS A 87 -9.45 -9.82 1.96
N LEU A 88 -8.13 -9.93 2.12
CA LEU A 88 -7.11 -9.48 1.18
C LEU A 88 -6.75 -10.62 0.23
N PHE A 89 -6.52 -10.29 -1.03
CA PHE A 89 -6.19 -11.22 -2.10
C PHE A 89 -5.18 -10.57 -3.05
N HIS A 90 -4.40 -11.39 -3.75
CA HIS A 90 -3.73 -10.94 -4.96
C HIS A 90 -4.79 -10.47 -5.96
N THR A 91 -4.59 -9.28 -6.53
CA THR A 91 -5.60 -8.63 -7.36
C THR A 91 -5.99 -9.50 -8.56
N ASP A 92 -5.01 -10.06 -9.27
CA ASP A 92 -5.25 -10.88 -10.47
C ASP A 92 -6.04 -12.16 -10.14
N ASP A 93 -5.68 -12.85 -9.06
CA ASP A 93 -6.40 -14.05 -8.61
C ASP A 93 -7.84 -13.73 -8.21
N PHE A 94 -8.05 -12.62 -7.49
CA PHE A 94 -9.38 -12.19 -7.10
C PHE A 94 -10.24 -11.86 -8.31
N ILE A 95 -9.72 -11.08 -9.25
CA ILE A 95 -10.41 -10.72 -10.50
C ILE A 95 -10.75 -11.99 -11.28
N LEU A 96 -9.79 -12.90 -11.47
CA LEU A 96 -10.01 -14.16 -12.19
C LEU A 96 -11.10 -15.00 -11.54
N GLN A 97 -11.04 -15.19 -10.21
CA GLN A 97 -12.06 -15.96 -9.48
C GLN A 97 -13.44 -15.33 -9.58
N VAL A 98 -13.51 -14.01 -9.48
CA VAL A 98 -14.76 -13.27 -9.60
C VAL A 98 -15.30 -13.34 -11.03
N LEU A 99 -14.47 -13.22 -12.06
CA LEU A 99 -14.90 -13.36 -13.46
C LEU A 99 -15.44 -14.77 -13.75
N GLN A 100 -14.81 -15.81 -13.19
CA GLN A 100 -15.23 -17.20 -13.40
C GLN A 100 -16.50 -17.58 -12.63
N LYS A 101 -16.67 -17.07 -11.40
CA LYS A 101 -17.71 -17.53 -10.45
C LYS A 101 -18.76 -16.49 -10.10
N GLY A 102 -18.53 -15.22 -10.45
CA GLY A 102 -19.41 -14.09 -10.17
C GLY A 102 -19.40 -13.59 -8.72
N HIS A 103 -18.55 -14.14 -7.84
CA HIS A 103 -18.58 -13.83 -6.41
C HIS A 103 -17.21 -13.89 -5.74
N CYS A 104 -17.08 -13.27 -4.57
CA CYS A 104 -15.89 -13.34 -3.73
C CYS A 104 -15.53 -14.82 -3.42
N PRO A 105 -14.26 -15.23 -3.52
CA PRO A 105 -13.85 -16.61 -3.27
C PRO A 105 -14.00 -17.03 -1.79
N PHE A 106 -14.09 -16.07 -0.87
CA PHE A 106 -14.21 -16.34 0.57
C PHE A 106 -15.66 -16.26 1.06
N CYS A 107 -16.30 -15.09 0.97
CA CYS A 107 -17.65 -14.88 1.53
C CYS A 107 -18.78 -15.14 0.53
N ARG A 108 -18.47 -15.40 -0.75
CA ARG A 108 -19.44 -15.62 -1.83
C ARG A 108 -20.44 -14.48 -2.07
N THR A 109 -20.19 -13.30 -1.51
CA THR A 109 -20.92 -12.09 -1.89
C THR A 109 -20.65 -11.82 -3.36
N ALA A 110 -21.71 -11.57 -4.12
CA ALA A 110 -21.62 -11.16 -5.52
C ALA A 110 -20.71 -9.94 -5.63
N ALA A 111 -19.83 -9.93 -6.63
CA ALA A 111 -18.96 -8.79 -6.84
C ALA A 111 -19.80 -7.58 -7.28
N PRO A 112 -19.72 -6.44 -6.57
CA PRO A 112 -20.39 -5.25 -7.03
C PRO A 112 -19.69 -4.79 -8.32
N HIS A 113 -20.46 -4.74 -9.42
CA HIS A 113 -20.09 -4.29 -10.78
C HIS A 113 -19.34 -5.27 -11.71
N ILE A 114 -19.90 -6.47 -11.94
CA ILE A 114 -19.75 -7.18 -13.24
C ILE A 114 -21.11 -7.53 -13.86
N THR A 115 -22.16 -6.80 -13.46
CA THR A 115 -23.36 -6.71 -14.30
C THR A 115 -23.17 -5.48 -15.15
N ASP A 116 -22.97 -5.69 -16.45
CA ASP A 116 -23.02 -4.66 -17.48
C ASP A 116 -24.12 -3.65 -17.16
N THR A 117 -23.72 -2.41 -16.90
CA THR A 117 -24.58 -1.26 -17.19
C THR A 117 -24.18 -0.85 -18.60
N GLN A 118 -24.65 -1.62 -19.58
CA GLN A 118 -24.88 -1.12 -20.94
C GLN A 118 -26.39 -0.88 -21.04
N ASP A 119 -26.74 0.41 -21.20
CA ASP A 119 -28.00 1.00 -21.68
C ASP A 119 -29.35 0.34 -21.30
#